data_AF-A0A3Q7P0G8-F1
#
_entry.id   AF-A0A3Q7P0G8-F1
#
_cell.length_a   1.000
_cell.length_b   1.000
_cell.length_c   1.000
_cell.angle_alpha   90.00
_cell.angle_beta   90.00
_cell.angle_gamma   90.00
#
_symmetry.space_group_name_H-M   'P 1'
#
loop_
_entity.id
_entity.type
_entity.pdbx_description
1 polymer ?
#
loop_
_entity_poly.entity_id
_entity_poly.type
_entity_poly.pdbx_seq_one_letter_code
_entity_poly.pdbx_strand_id
1 'polypeptide(L)'
;MRRRRAAVAAGFCASFLLGSVLNVLFAPGSEPPRPGQSPGPSPAPGPGRRGGRGELARQIRARYEEVQRYSRGGPGPGAGRPERRRLMDLAPGGPGLQRPRPPRARPLPDGAPSWPPAPGPGSPGSGPRLGCAALRNVSGAQYVGSGYTKAVYRVRLPGGAAVALKAVDFSGHDLGSCVREFGARRGCYRLAAHKLLKEMVLLERLRHPNVLQLYGYCYQDSEDIPDTLTTITELGAPVEMIQLLQTSWEDRFRICLSLGRLLHHLAHSPLGSVTLLDFRPRQFVLVDGELKVTDLDDARVEETPCASSADCILEFPARNFSLPCSAQGWCEGMNEKRNLYNAYRFFFTYLLPHSAPPSLRPLLDSIVNATGELSWGVDETLARLERVLHLFRSGQYLQNISAGSRAEYQRLPDSTIPQEDYRCWPSYHHGSCLLSVFNLAEAVDVCESHAQCQAFVVTNQTTWTGRQLVFFKTGWSHVVPDPNKTTYVRASG
;
A
#
# COMPACT_ATOMS: atom_id res chain seq x y z
N MET A 1 -36.82 28.26 5.14
CA MET A 1 -35.63 27.48 4.72
C MET A 1 -34.82 26.83 5.85
N ARG A 2 -35.02 27.15 7.15
CA ARG A 2 -34.29 26.52 8.27
C ARG A 2 -34.70 25.06 8.59
N ARG A 3 -35.95 24.67 8.33
CA ARG A 3 -36.46 23.32 8.67
C ARG A 3 -35.99 22.19 7.75
N ARG A 4 -35.59 22.49 6.49
CA ARG A 4 -35.06 21.47 5.56
C ARG A 4 -33.60 21.11 5.78
N ARG A 5 -32.80 21.98 6.43
CA ARG A 5 -31.39 21.70 6.76
C ARG A 5 -31.23 20.79 7.98
N ALA A 6 -32.16 20.85 8.94
CA ALA A 6 -32.16 19.98 10.12
C ALA A 6 -32.50 18.52 9.79
N ALA A 7 -33.40 18.27 8.82
CA ALA A 7 -33.79 16.93 8.42
C ALA A 7 -32.65 16.17 7.69
N VAL A 8 -31.83 16.87 6.91
CA VAL A 8 -30.66 16.27 6.24
C VAL A 8 -29.54 15.98 7.24
N ALA A 9 -29.29 16.87 8.22
CA ALA A 9 -28.29 16.63 9.27
C ALA A 9 -28.69 15.48 10.21
N ALA A 10 -29.97 15.34 10.54
CA ALA A 10 -30.46 14.23 11.37
C ALA A 10 -30.40 12.87 10.66
N GLY A 11 -30.64 12.84 9.34
CA GLY A 11 -30.47 11.63 8.52
C GLY A 11 -29.02 11.14 8.46
N PHE A 12 -28.06 12.07 8.35
CA PHE A 12 -26.63 11.73 8.32
C PHE A 12 -26.10 11.18 9.67
N CYS A 13 -26.57 11.71 10.81
CA CYS A 13 -26.19 11.16 12.13
C CYS A 13 -26.78 9.77 12.39
N ALA A 14 -28.00 9.50 11.94
CA ALA A 14 -28.63 8.19 12.13
C ALA A 14 -27.95 7.08 11.29
N SER A 15 -27.55 7.37 10.05
CA SER A 15 -26.82 6.42 9.19
C SER A 15 -25.41 6.13 9.71
N PHE A 16 -24.72 7.13 10.28
CA PHE A 16 -23.39 6.97 10.83
C PHE A 16 -23.40 6.18 12.15
N LEU A 17 -24.42 6.38 13.00
CA LEU A 17 -24.60 5.62 14.24
C LEU A 17 -25.03 4.17 13.97
N LEU A 18 -25.93 3.91 13.01
CA LEU A 18 -26.33 2.56 12.65
C LEU A 18 -25.20 1.76 11.97
N GLY A 19 -24.40 2.40 11.11
CA GLY A 19 -23.22 1.78 10.51
C GLY A 19 -22.08 1.50 11.50
N SER A 20 -22.00 2.27 12.58
CA SER A 20 -21.01 2.07 13.66
C SER A 20 -21.45 0.98 14.65
N VAL A 21 -22.74 0.91 14.99
CA VAL A 21 -23.28 -0.10 15.91
C VAL A 21 -23.28 -1.51 15.29
N LEU A 22 -23.53 -1.64 13.98
CA LEU A 22 -23.46 -2.93 13.28
C LEU A 22 -22.01 -3.45 13.11
N ASN A 23 -21.00 -2.58 13.08
CA ASN A 23 -19.59 -2.99 13.07
C ASN A 23 -19.06 -3.36 14.46
N VAL A 24 -19.64 -2.83 15.55
CA VAL A 24 -19.25 -3.17 16.93
C VAL A 24 -19.87 -4.51 17.36
N LEU A 25 -21.03 -4.89 16.83
CA LEU A 25 -21.73 -6.13 17.24
C LEU A 25 -21.25 -7.40 16.51
N PHE A 26 -20.44 -7.30 15.45
CA PHE A 26 -20.02 -8.45 14.63
C PHE A 26 -18.51 -8.54 14.33
N ALA A 27 -17.66 -7.97 15.18
CA ALA A 27 -16.23 -8.25 15.17
C ALA A 27 -15.89 -9.33 16.22
N PRO A 28 -15.29 -10.48 15.86
CA PRO A 28 -14.71 -11.37 16.85
C PRO A 28 -13.38 -10.75 17.32
N GLY A 29 -13.47 -9.89 18.33
CA GLY A 29 -12.32 -9.31 19.03
C GLY A 29 -12.23 -9.89 20.43
N SER A 30 -11.19 -10.69 20.68
CA SER A 30 -10.76 -11.13 22.01
C SER A 30 -10.44 -9.92 22.90
N GLU A 31 -11.03 -9.87 24.11
CA GLU A 31 -10.77 -8.85 25.12
C GLU A 31 -9.28 -8.80 25.53
N PRO A 32 -8.71 -7.62 25.81
CA PRO A 32 -7.42 -7.50 26.47
C PRO A 32 -7.53 -7.85 27.97
N PRO A 33 -6.51 -8.47 28.59
CA PRO A 33 -6.56 -8.82 30.00
C PRO A 33 -6.55 -7.57 30.88
N ARG A 34 -7.37 -7.58 31.94
CA ARG A 34 -7.43 -6.53 32.95
C ARG A 34 -6.12 -6.46 33.76
N PRO A 35 -5.60 -5.27 34.08
CA PRO A 35 -4.37 -5.14 34.86
C PRO A 35 -4.64 -5.55 36.32
N GLY A 36 -3.91 -6.57 36.82
CA GLY A 36 -3.94 -6.97 38.23
C GLY A 36 -4.00 -8.48 38.52
N GLN A 37 -4.02 -9.37 37.51
CA GLN A 37 -3.90 -10.81 37.76
C GLN A 37 -2.44 -11.26 37.63
N SER A 38 -1.85 -11.66 38.76
CA SER A 38 -0.60 -12.44 38.76
C SER A 38 -0.82 -13.73 37.96
N PRO A 39 0.11 -14.10 37.06
CA PRO A 39 -0.05 -15.31 36.27
C PRO A 39 0.03 -16.53 37.21
N GLY A 40 -1.06 -17.31 37.26
CA GLY A 40 -1.05 -18.62 37.91
C GLY A 40 -0.03 -19.55 37.23
N PRO A 41 0.48 -20.57 37.95
CA PRO A 41 1.50 -21.47 37.41
C PRO A 41 0.97 -22.14 36.14
N SER A 42 1.76 -22.04 35.06
CA SER A 42 1.43 -22.66 33.77
C SER A 42 1.31 -24.18 33.94
N PRO A 43 0.29 -24.83 33.34
CA PRO A 43 0.22 -26.28 33.34
C PRO A 43 1.42 -26.85 32.57
N ALA A 44 1.99 -27.93 33.10
CA ALA A 44 3.12 -28.63 32.49
C ALA A 44 2.80 -29.05 31.03
N PRO A 45 3.78 -29.00 30.12
CA PRO A 45 3.57 -29.36 28.72
C PRO A 45 3.15 -30.83 28.63
N GLY A 46 1.97 -31.08 28.06
CA GLY A 46 1.50 -32.43 27.76
C GLY A 46 2.44 -33.14 26.78
N PRO A 47 2.54 -34.48 26.83
CA PRO A 47 3.44 -35.23 25.97
C PRO A 47 3.03 -35.03 24.50
N GLY A 48 3.93 -34.43 23.71
CA GLY A 48 3.73 -34.21 22.28
C GLY A 48 3.35 -35.51 21.57
N ARG A 49 2.29 -35.49 20.76
CA ARG A 49 1.86 -36.64 19.95
C ARG A 49 3.06 -37.14 19.12
N ARG A 50 3.40 -38.42 19.24
CA ARG A 50 4.54 -39.07 18.53
C ARG A 50 4.49 -38.96 16.99
N GLY A 51 3.41 -38.46 16.39
CA GLY A 51 3.31 -38.12 14.96
C GLY A 51 3.58 -36.65 14.59
N GLY A 52 3.69 -35.74 15.56
CA GLY A 52 3.74 -34.29 15.31
C GLY A 52 5.03 -33.79 14.66
N ARG A 53 6.19 -34.39 14.98
CA ARG A 53 7.48 -33.96 14.39
C ARG A 53 7.58 -34.25 12.89
N GLY A 54 7.02 -35.37 12.43
CA GLY A 54 6.97 -35.72 11.02
C GLY A 54 6.06 -34.79 10.22
N GLU A 55 4.92 -34.40 10.81
CA GLU A 55 4.01 -33.42 10.23
C GLU A 55 4.64 -32.03 10.13
N LEU A 56 5.27 -31.55 11.20
CA LEU A 56 6.00 -30.28 11.20
C LEU A 56 7.10 -30.26 10.12
N ALA A 57 7.87 -31.35 9.99
CA ALA A 57 8.89 -31.47 8.94
C ALA A 57 8.28 -31.42 7.53
N ARG A 58 7.10 -32.02 7.33
CA ARG A 58 6.35 -31.96 6.06
C ARG A 58 5.89 -30.53 5.74
N GLN A 59 5.35 -29.82 6.74
CA GLN A 59 4.91 -28.44 6.57
C GLN A 59 6.09 -27.51 6.24
N ILE A 60 7.23 -27.66 6.93
CA ILE A 60 8.46 -26.90 6.63
C ILE A 60 8.91 -27.18 5.19
N ARG A 61 8.92 -28.44 4.75
CA ARG A 61 9.31 -28.81 3.39
C ARG A 61 8.38 -28.19 2.35
N ALA A 62 7.07 -28.21 2.56
CA ALA A 62 6.10 -27.59 1.66
C ALA A 62 6.34 -26.08 1.53
N ARG A 63 6.62 -25.38 2.63
CA ARG A 63 6.96 -23.95 2.61
C ARG A 63 8.29 -23.65 1.93
N TYR A 64 9.29 -24.50 2.14
CA TYR A 64 10.56 -24.41 1.42
C TYR A 64 10.36 -24.53 -0.10
N GLU A 65 9.58 -25.52 -0.54
CA GLU A 65 9.28 -25.74 -1.96
C GLU A 65 8.50 -24.56 -2.56
N GLU A 66 7.56 -23.97 -1.81
CA GLU A 66 6.86 -22.73 -2.20
C GLU A 66 7.85 -21.58 -2.44
N VAL A 67 8.75 -21.30 -1.49
CA VAL A 67 9.77 -20.24 -1.64
C VAL A 67 10.67 -20.51 -2.85
N GLN A 68 11.07 -21.75 -3.07
CA GLN A 68 11.90 -22.15 -4.20
C GLN A 68 11.21 -21.91 -5.55
N ARG A 69 9.88 -22.09 -5.65
CA ARG A 69 9.14 -21.81 -6.88
C ARG A 69 9.25 -20.33 -7.26
N TYR A 70 9.03 -19.41 -6.32
CA TYR A 70 9.19 -17.97 -6.56
C TYR A 70 10.66 -17.58 -6.84
N SER A 71 11.61 -18.27 -6.21
CA SER A 71 13.04 -18.00 -6.40
C SER A 71 13.57 -18.44 -7.77
N ARG A 72 12.95 -19.39 -8.47
CA ARG A 72 13.45 -19.91 -9.76
C ARG A 72 12.91 -19.19 -10.99
N GLY A 73 11.86 -18.38 -10.84
CA GLY A 73 11.33 -17.53 -11.93
C GLY A 73 10.77 -18.31 -13.12
N GLY A 74 10.05 -19.41 -12.88
CA GLY A 74 9.28 -20.06 -13.95
C GLY A 74 8.00 -19.26 -14.26
N PRO A 75 7.51 -19.23 -15.51
CA PRO A 75 6.18 -18.72 -15.81
C PRO A 75 5.15 -19.46 -14.93
N GLY A 76 4.30 -18.72 -14.22
CA GLY A 76 3.19 -19.31 -13.49
C GLY A 76 2.27 -20.11 -14.44
N PRO A 77 1.70 -21.23 -14.00
CA PRO A 77 0.61 -21.87 -14.72
C PRO A 77 -0.52 -20.85 -14.93
N GLY A 78 -1.06 -20.75 -16.16
CA GLY A 78 -2.14 -19.80 -16.50
C GLY A 78 -1.69 -18.39 -16.92
N ALA A 79 -0.38 -18.10 -16.98
CA ALA A 79 0.12 -16.87 -17.59
C ALA A 79 -0.11 -16.89 -19.11
N GLY A 80 -1.30 -16.47 -19.55
CA GLY A 80 -1.60 -16.22 -20.96
C GLY A 80 -0.51 -15.33 -21.55
N ARG A 81 0.14 -15.79 -22.63
CA ARG A 81 1.05 -14.95 -23.41
C ARG A 81 0.26 -13.73 -23.87
N PRO A 82 0.75 -12.49 -23.69
CA PRO A 82 0.22 -11.37 -24.47
C PRO A 82 0.46 -11.70 -25.94
N GLU A 83 -0.60 -11.80 -26.73
CA GLU A 83 -0.50 -11.89 -28.19
C GLU A 83 0.17 -10.62 -28.73
N ARG A 84 1.50 -10.61 -28.75
CA ARG A 84 2.23 -9.76 -29.67
C ARG A 84 2.09 -10.39 -31.04
N ARG A 85 1.14 -9.87 -31.84
CA ARG A 85 1.21 -9.94 -33.30
C ARG A 85 2.62 -9.55 -33.73
N ARG A 86 3.43 -10.54 -34.12
CA ARG A 86 4.61 -10.35 -34.96
C ARG A 86 4.47 -11.24 -36.17
N LEU A 87 4.21 -10.54 -37.26
CA LEU A 87 4.28 -10.99 -38.63
C LEU A 87 5.73 -11.44 -38.91
N MET A 88 5.86 -12.64 -39.48
CA MET A 88 7.09 -13.29 -39.94
C MET A 88 8.12 -13.70 -38.87
N ASP A 89 8.23 -15.00 -38.63
CA ASP A 89 9.51 -15.70 -38.53
C ASP A 89 9.26 -17.22 -38.73
N LEU A 90 9.59 -17.69 -39.94
CA LEU A 90 9.67 -19.11 -40.31
C LEU A 90 11.08 -19.62 -39.99
N ALA A 91 11.23 -20.56 -39.06
CA ALA A 91 12.37 -21.50 -39.03
C ALA A 91 12.09 -22.73 -38.14
N PRO A 92 12.45 -23.96 -38.56
CA PRO A 92 12.17 -25.19 -37.83
C PRO A 92 13.34 -25.66 -36.91
N GLY A 93 12.97 -26.23 -35.77
CA GLY A 93 13.59 -27.35 -35.02
C GLY A 93 15.11 -27.43 -34.78
N GLY A 94 15.51 -27.48 -33.50
CA GLY A 94 16.81 -28.00 -33.02
C GLY A 94 16.71 -28.64 -31.63
N PRO A 95 17.55 -29.65 -31.28
CA PRO A 95 17.23 -30.67 -30.28
C PRO A 95 17.60 -30.33 -28.83
N GLY A 96 16.99 -31.09 -27.91
CA GLY A 96 16.88 -30.82 -26.47
C GLY A 96 18.19 -30.67 -25.70
N LEU A 97 18.30 -29.54 -24.99
CA LEU A 97 19.23 -29.34 -23.89
C LEU A 97 18.65 -29.92 -22.60
N GLN A 98 19.31 -30.93 -22.04
CA GLN A 98 19.01 -31.49 -20.73
C GLN A 98 19.13 -30.41 -19.65
N ARG A 99 18.07 -30.24 -18.85
CA ARG A 99 18.06 -29.36 -17.68
C ARG A 99 19.02 -29.89 -16.60
N PRO A 100 19.85 -29.05 -15.95
CA PRO A 100 20.66 -29.48 -14.81
C PRO A 100 19.75 -29.87 -13.63
N ARG A 101 20.05 -31.00 -12.98
CA ARG A 101 19.45 -31.36 -11.68
C ARG A 101 19.93 -30.38 -10.60
N PRO A 102 19.05 -29.97 -9.66
CA PRO A 102 19.42 -29.02 -8.62
C PRO A 102 20.45 -29.63 -7.63
N PRO A 103 21.33 -28.80 -7.02
CA PRO A 103 22.18 -29.25 -5.93
C PRO A 103 21.34 -29.65 -4.71
N ARG A 104 21.62 -30.83 -4.14
CA ARG A 104 20.96 -31.34 -2.93
C ARG A 104 21.41 -30.52 -1.71
N ALA A 105 20.47 -29.89 -1.01
CA ALA A 105 20.71 -29.36 0.34
C ALA A 105 21.03 -30.50 1.30
N ARG A 106 22.06 -30.35 2.15
CA ARG A 106 22.40 -31.34 3.18
C ARG A 106 21.30 -31.36 4.27
N PRO A 107 20.79 -32.54 4.67
CA PRO A 107 19.82 -32.63 5.77
C PRO A 107 20.47 -32.24 7.10
N LEU A 108 19.71 -31.58 7.97
CA LEU A 108 20.06 -31.37 9.38
C LEU A 108 19.73 -32.65 10.20
N PRO A 109 20.26 -32.79 11.44
CA PRO A 109 20.02 -33.97 12.30
C PRO A 109 18.54 -34.31 12.51
N ASP A 110 17.66 -33.31 12.40
CA ASP A 110 16.21 -33.45 12.58
C ASP A 110 15.44 -33.73 11.27
N GLY A 111 16.12 -34.02 10.16
CA GLY A 111 15.50 -34.36 8.87
C GLY A 111 14.89 -33.17 8.08
N ALA A 112 15.05 -31.95 8.58
CA ALA A 112 14.67 -30.72 7.90
C ALA A 112 15.74 -30.27 6.89
N PRO A 113 15.35 -29.68 5.73
CA PRO A 113 16.29 -29.07 4.80
C PRO A 113 17.00 -27.87 5.45
N SER A 114 18.27 -27.64 5.09
CA SER A 114 18.98 -26.40 5.41
C SER A 114 18.30 -25.18 4.76
N TRP A 115 18.64 -23.97 5.21
CA TRP A 115 18.15 -22.75 4.56
C TRP A 115 18.43 -22.75 3.05
N PRO A 116 17.51 -22.22 2.22
CA PRO A 116 17.78 -22.07 0.80
C PRO A 116 19.00 -21.16 0.62
N PRO A 117 19.87 -21.43 -0.37
CA PRO A 117 20.97 -20.52 -0.67
C PRO A 117 20.39 -19.14 -0.99
N ALA A 118 21.10 -18.10 -0.55
CA ALA A 118 20.84 -16.72 -0.91
C ALA A 118 20.47 -16.60 -2.40
N PRO A 119 19.41 -15.85 -2.78
CA PRO A 119 19.15 -15.58 -4.19
C PRO A 119 20.41 -14.97 -4.82
N GLY A 120 20.89 -15.59 -5.91
CA GLY A 120 22.18 -15.28 -6.51
C GLY A 120 22.28 -13.83 -7.03
N PRO A 121 23.51 -13.30 -7.19
CA PRO A 121 23.75 -11.96 -7.73
C PRO A 121 23.44 -11.95 -9.23
N GLY A 122 22.17 -11.77 -9.58
CA GLY A 122 21.72 -11.82 -10.97
C GLY A 122 20.49 -10.98 -11.21
N SER A 123 20.58 -9.66 -11.00
CA SER A 123 19.79 -8.63 -11.69
C SER A 123 20.34 -7.23 -11.39
N PRO A 124 20.38 -6.30 -12.37
CA PRO A 124 20.99 -4.99 -12.21
C PRO A 124 20.07 -4.06 -11.40
N GLY A 125 20.61 -3.46 -10.34
CA GLY A 125 19.90 -2.48 -9.51
C GLY A 125 20.68 -2.14 -8.23
N SER A 126 21.49 -1.08 -8.33
CA SER A 126 22.10 -0.22 -7.31
C SER A 126 22.42 -0.79 -5.91
N GLY A 127 23.72 -1.01 -5.66
CA GLY A 127 24.31 -1.10 -4.31
C GLY A 127 24.55 -2.53 -3.79
N PRO A 128 25.61 -2.75 -2.98
CA PRO A 128 25.77 -4.01 -2.25
C PRO A 128 24.62 -4.17 -1.25
N ARG A 129 24.00 -5.35 -1.23
CA ARG A 129 22.93 -5.69 -0.27
C ARG A 129 23.45 -5.58 1.16
N LEU A 130 22.64 -5.01 2.05
CA LEU A 130 22.99 -4.92 3.46
C LEU A 130 22.99 -6.32 4.09
N GLY A 131 24.12 -6.68 4.67
CA GLY A 131 24.28 -7.94 5.42
C GLY A 131 24.39 -7.70 6.92
N CYS A 132 24.75 -8.75 7.65
CA CYS A 132 24.90 -8.71 9.11
C CYS A 132 25.87 -7.65 9.63
N ALA A 133 26.89 -7.28 8.86
CA ALA A 133 27.81 -6.20 9.23
C ALA A 133 27.09 -4.85 9.40
N ALA A 134 26.06 -4.58 8.61
CA ALA A 134 25.26 -3.36 8.69
C ALA A 134 24.45 -3.27 9.99
N LEU A 135 24.19 -4.41 10.65
CA LEU A 135 23.42 -4.50 11.89
C LEU A 135 24.28 -4.40 13.16
N ARG A 136 25.62 -4.43 13.07
CA ARG A 136 26.51 -4.42 14.25
C ARG A 136 26.48 -3.12 15.04
N ASN A 137 26.35 -1.98 14.35
CA ASN A 137 26.41 -0.64 14.94
C ASN A 137 25.12 0.16 14.68
N VAL A 138 23.96 -0.49 14.74
CA VAL A 138 22.67 0.21 14.63
C VAL A 138 22.32 0.90 15.94
N SER A 139 21.63 2.03 15.85
CA SER A 139 21.20 2.81 17.01
C SER A 139 19.71 3.14 16.95
N GLY A 140 19.15 3.59 18.08
CA GLY A 140 17.76 4.06 18.14
C GLY A 140 16.74 2.97 17.79
N ALA A 141 17.00 1.73 18.22
CA ALA A 141 16.07 0.63 18.04
C ALA A 141 14.76 0.92 18.79
N GLN A 142 13.67 1.00 18.03
CA GLN A 142 12.34 1.29 18.52
C GLN A 142 11.38 0.25 17.97
N TYR A 143 10.61 -0.40 18.85
CA TYR A 143 9.53 -1.27 18.45
C TYR A 143 8.45 -0.47 17.70
N VAL A 144 8.05 -0.93 16.52
CA VAL A 144 7.02 -0.29 15.69
C VAL A 144 5.70 -1.04 15.80
N GLY A 145 5.76 -2.37 15.78
CA GLY A 145 4.58 -3.22 15.87
C GLY A 145 4.90 -4.68 15.59
N SER A 146 3.95 -5.55 15.86
CA SER A 146 4.02 -6.96 15.51
C SER A 146 2.69 -7.45 14.94
N GLY A 147 2.78 -8.49 14.12
CA GLY A 147 1.64 -9.23 13.59
C GLY A 147 1.62 -10.66 14.14
N TYR A 148 0.91 -11.54 13.43
CA TYR A 148 0.82 -12.96 13.80
C TYR A 148 2.19 -13.67 13.75
N THR A 149 3.03 -13.28 12.78
CA THR A 149 4.30 -13.95 12.49
C THR A 149 5.53 -13.13 12.88
N LYS A 150 5.48 -11.81 12.67
CA LYS A 150 6.67 -10.95 12.59
C LYS A 150 6.57 -9.73 13.50
N ALA A 151 7.70 -9.35 14.07
CA ALA A 151 7.90 -8.10 14.78
C ALA A 151 8.72 -7.14 13.90
N VAL A 152 8.40 -5.85 14.00
CA VAL A 152 9.01 -4.78 13.22
C VAL A 152 9.65 -3.77 14.16
N TYR A 153 10.91 -3.45 13.90
CA TYR A 153 11.69 -2.48 14.65
C TYR A 153 12.21 -1.40 13.71
N ARG A 154 12.06 -0.14 14.11
CA ARG A 154 12.75 0.98 13.49
C ARG A 154 14.15 1.05 14.04
N VAL A 155 15.16 1.17 13.18
CA VAL A 155 16.55 1.41 13.57
C VAL A 155 17.18 2.47 12.70
N ARG A 156 18.28 3.07 13.16
CA ARG A 156 19.15 3.93 12.35
C ARG A 156 20.44 3.19 12.01
N LEU A 157 20.73 3.10 10.72
CA LEU A 157 22.00 2.57 10.21
C LEU A 157 23.16 3.53 10.52
N PRO A 158 24.44 3.08 10.46
CA PRO A 158 25.61 3.93 10.72
C PRO A 158 25.72 5.21 9.87
N GLY A 159 25.01 5.29 8.73
CA GLY A 159 24.89 6.49 7.89
C GLY A 159 23.70 7.41 8.20
N GLY A 160 22.99 7.19 9.31
CA GLY A 160 21.83 7.99 9.73
C GLY A 160 20.49 7.60 9.09
N ALA A 161 20.50 6.81 8.02
CA ALA A 161 19.29 6.31 7.37
C ALA A 161 18.43 5.46 8.32
N ALA A 162 17.14 5.79 8.42
CA ALA A 162 16.17 5.02 9.19
C ALA A 162 15.63 3.86 8.34
N VAL A 163 15.62 2.65 8.90
CA VAL A 163 15.15 1.43 8.24
C VAL A 163 14.24 0.62 9.15
N ALA A 164 13.46 -0.28 8.57
CA ALA A 164 12.67 -1.26 9.30
C ALA A 164 13.39 -2.62 9.31
N LEU A 165 13.56 -3.19 10.49
CA LEU A 165 14.00 -4.57 10.69
C LEU A 165 12.76 -5.44 10.92
N LYS A 166 12.57 -6.47 10.11
CA LYS A 166 11.50 -7.46 10.32
C LYS A 166 12.13 -8.79 10.72
N ALA A 167 11.70 -9.34 11.84
CA ALA A 167 12.13 -10.64 12.35
C ALA A 167 10.93 -11.46 12.80
N VAL A 168 11.08 -12.78 12.95
CA VAL A 168 10.03 -13.62 13.55
C VAL A 168 9.75 -13.14 14.97
N ASP A 169 8.48 -12.92 15.29
CA ASP A 169 8.06 -12.56 16.64
C ASP A 169 8.09 -13.82 17.52
N PHE A 170 9.03 -13.85 18.47
CA PHE A 170 9.17 -14.97 19.41
C PHE A 170 8.00 -15.10 20.38
N SER A 171 7.28 -14.01 20.62
CA SER A 171 6.03 -13.96 21.37
C SER A 171 4.79 -14.02 20.46
N GLY A 172 4.99 -14.13 19.15
CA GLY A 172 3.95 -14.12 18.13
C GLY A 172 3.05 -15.35 18.17
N HIS A 173 1.84 -15.18 17.65
CA HIS A 173 0.82 -16.23 17.62
C HIS A 173 1.28 -17.49 16.87
N ASP A 174 1.90 -17.34 15.71
CA ASP A 174 2.28 -18.48 14.86
C ASP A 174 3.36 -19.35 15.53
N LEU A 175 4.37 -18.74 16.14
CA LEU A 175 5.40 -19.48 16.85
C LEU A 175 4.80 -20.14 18.10
N GLY A 176 4.03 -19.38 18.89
CA GLY A 176 3.41 -19.89 20.12
C GLY A 176 2.47 -21.07 19.87
N SER A 177 1.59 -20.97 18.87
CA SER A 177 0.65 -22.03 18.50
C SER A 177 1.36 -23.26 17.96
N CYS A 178 2.36 -23.09 17.08
CA CYS A 178 3.16 -24.21 16.60
C CYS A 178 3.91 -24.92 17.74
N VAL A 179 4.50 -24.17 18.68
CA VAL A 179 5.22 -24.77 19.80
C VAL A 179 4.28 -25.54 20.73
N ARG A 180 3.09 -25.01 21.00
CA ARG A 180 2.06 -25.73 21.77
C ARG A 180 1.64 -27.04 21.09
N GLU A 181 1.55 -27.05 19.77
CA GLU A 181 1.13 -28.22 19.01
C GLU A 181 2.23 -29.29 18.87
N PHE A 182 3.45 -28.87 18.53
CA PHE A 182 4.52 -29.78 18.13
C PHE A 182 5.67 -29.93 19.13
N GLY A 183 5.75 -29.05 20.14
CA GLY A 183 6.82 -29.07 21.15
C GLY A 183 8.23 -28.86 20.60
N ALA A 184 8.37 -28.34 19.37
CA ALA A 184 9.64 -28.26 18.64
C ALA A 184 9.98 -26.81 18.24
N ARG A 185 10.48 -26.02 19.20
CA ARG A 185 10.73 -24.57 19.05
C ARG A 185 11.54 -24.20 17.80
N ARG A 186 12.65 -24.90 17.54
CA ARG A 186 13.50 -24.66 16.35
C ARG A 186 12.77 -24.96 15.04
N GLY A 187 12.01 -26.05 14.98
CA GLY A 187 11.21 -26.40 13.80
C GLY A 187 10.09 -25.36 13.56
N CYS A 188 9.42 -24.93 14.62
CA CYS A 188 8.38 -23.92 14.55
C CYS A 188 8.91 -22.54 14.15
N TYR A 189 10.09 -22.16 14.64
CA TYR A 189 10.79 -20.98 14.15
C TYR A 189 11.05 -21.05 12.65
N ARG A 190 11.59 -22.19 12.16
CA ARG A 190 11.83 -22.37 10.72
C ARG A 190 10.53 -22.26 9.93
N LEU A 191 9.45 -22.87 10.40
CA LEU A 191 8.15 -22.77 9.75
C LEU A 191 7.68 -21.31 9.63
N ALA A 192 7.76 -20.54 10.71
CA ALA A 192 7.39 -19.12 10.72
C ALA A 192 8.31 -18.27 9.82
N ALA A 193 9.63 -18.50 9.89
CA ALA A 193 10.63 -17.78 9.09
C ALA A 193 10.46 -17.98 7.57
N HIS A 194 9.85 -19.08 7.11
CA HIS A 194 9.55 -19.25 5.68
C HIS A 194 8.56 -18.20 5.15
N LYS A 195 7.70 -17.62 6.00
CA LYS A 195 6.85 -16.48 5.61
C LYS A 195 7.70 -15.24 5.29
N LEU A 196 8.68 -14.93 6.14
CA LEU A 196 9.64 -13.84 5.90
C LEU A 196 10.51 -14.11 4.66
N LEU A 197 10.95 -15.35 4.46
CA LEU A 197 11.71 -15.73 3.26
C LEU A 197 10.90 -15.58 1.98
N LYS A 198 9.61 -15.98 2.00
CA LYS A 198 8.71 -15.79 0.88
C LYS A 198 8.51 -14.32 0.58
N GLU A 199 8.20 -13.51 1.59
CA GLU A 199 8.08 -12.05 1.48
C GLU A 199 9.36 -11.45 0.89
N MET A 200 10.54 -11.82 1.40
CA MET A 200 11.83 -11.36 0.88
C MET A 200 12.04 -11.68 -0.60
N VAL A 201 11.79 -12.93 -1.01
CA VAL A 201 11.91 -13.35 -2.42
C VAL A 201 10.92 -12.57 -3.30
N LEU A 202 9.70 -12.35 -2.83
CA LEU A 202 8.69 -11.60 -3.59
C LEU A 202 9.05 -10.11 -3.70
N LEU A 203 9.52 -9.46 -2.64
CA LEU A 203 10.00 -8.07 -2.68
C LEU A 203 11.18 -7.90 -3.66
N GLU A 204 12.04 -8.92 -3.79
CA GLU A 204 13.13 -8.90 -4.77
C GLU A 204 12.66 -9.05 -6.22
N ARG A 205 11.58 -9.81 -6.43
CA ARG A 205 11.07 -10.17 -7.77
C ARG A 205 10.03 -9.19 -8.29
N LEU A 206 9.26 -8.56 -7.40
CA LEU A 206 8.19 -7.62 -7.70
C LEU A 206 8.64 -6.17 -7.46
N ARG A 207 9.86 -5.82 -7.91
CA ARG A 207 10.41 -4.48 -7.72
C ARG A 207 9.59 -3.46 -8.50
N HIS A 208 9.02 -2.50 -7.78
CA HIS A 208 8.20 -1.43 -8.32
C HIS A 208 8.18 -0.25 -7.34
N PRO A 209 8.03 1.02 -7.78
CA PRO A 209 7.95 2.17 -6.87
C PRO A 209 6.90 2.06 -5.76
N ASN A 210 5.83 1.30 -6.02
CA ASN A 210 4.73 1.04 -5.06
C ASN A 210 4.83 -0.33 -4.35
N VAL A 211 5.99 -0.98 -4.38
CA VAL A 211 6.34 -2.15 -3.57
C VAL A 211 7.49 -1.74 -2.64
N LEU A 212 7.40 -2.12 -1.36
CA LEU A 212 8.40 -1.72 -0.36
C LEU A 212 9.80 -2.20 -0.75
N GLN A 213 10.80 -1.33 -0.61
CA GLN A 213 12.17 -1.69 -0.98
C GLN A 213 12.81 -2.63 0.07
N LEU A 214 13.35 -3.76 -0.38
CA LEU A 214 14.26 -4.60 0.41
C LEU A 214 15.70 -4.10 0.24
N TYR A 215 16.37 -3.77 1.33
CA TYR A 215 17.79 -3.38 1.34
C TYR A 215 18.73 -4.54 1.59
N GLY A 216 18.27 -5.56 2.32
CA GLY A 216 19.09 -6.72 2.64
C GLY A 216 18.49 -7.60 3.71
N TYR A 217 19.29 -8.52 4.22
CA TYR A 217 18.90 -9.47 5.25
C TYR A 217 20.13 -9.98 5.99
N CYS A 218 19.91 -10.59 7.14
CA CYS A 218 20.96 -11.14 7.95
C CYS A 218 20.47 -12.40 8.68
N TYR A 219 21.33 -13.41 8.74
CA TYR A 219 21.17 -14.58 9.60
C TYR A 219 22.12 -14.40 10.80
N GLN A 220 21.60 -14.44 12.02
CA GLN A 220 22.38 -14.38 13.26
C GLN A 220 21.88 -15.42 14.24
N ASP A 221 22.76 -15.98 15.04
CA ASP A 221 22.34 -16.86 16.12
C ASP A 221 21.64 -16.03 17.22
N SER A 222 20.48 -16.51 17.68
CA SER A 222 19.89 -16.08 18.95
C SER A 222 20.24 -17.08 20.05
N GLU A 223 20.04 -16.70 21.32
CA GLU A 223 20.40 -17.54 22.48
C GLU A 223 19.89 -18.99 22.36
N ASP A 224 18.68 -19.18 21.79
CA ASP A 224 18.03 -20.50 21.70
C ASP A 224 18.03 -21.11 20.28
N ILE A 225 18.16 -20.27 19.24
CA ILE A 225 17.92 -20.67 17.84
C ILE A 225 19.05 -20.17 16.95
N PRO A 226 19.83 -21.06 16.32
CA PRO A 226 20.83 -20.65 15.34
C PRO A 226 20.18 -20.17 14.04
N ASP A 227 20.90 -19.34 13.28
CA ASP A 227 20.49 -18.80 11.98
C ASP A 227 19.13 -18.08 11.99
N THR A 228 18.88 -17.21 12.97
CA THR A 228 17.68 -16.36 12.96
C THR A 228 17.74 -15.29 11.86
N LEU A 229 16.71 -15.26 11.01
CA LEU A 229 16.53 -14.32 9.92
C LEU A 229 15.98 -12.98 10.41
N THR A 230 16.65 -11.91 10.01
CA THR A 230 16.16 -10.54 10.04
C THR A 230 16.24 -9.94 8.64
N THR A 231 15.15 -9.35 8.14
CA THR A 231 15.14 -8.60 6.87
C THR A 231 15.24 -7.11 7.14
N ILE A 232 15.89 -6.38 6.22
CA ILE A 232 16.14 -4.94 6.31
C ILE A 232 15.39 -4.29 5.15
N THR A 233 14.36 -3.50 5.46
CA THR A 233 13.50 -2.85 4.46
C THR A 233 13.45 -1.34 4.65
N GLU A 234 12.95 -0.66 3.63
CA GLU A 234 12.48 0.71 3.72
C GLU A 234 11.51 0.88 4.89
N LEU A 235 11.61 2.03 5.56
CA LEU A 235 10.70 2.42 6.65
C LEU A 235 9.59 3.28 6.07
N GLY A 236 8.34 2.90 6.29
CA GLY A 236 7.17 3.69 5.92
C GLY A 236 6.25 3.95 7.11
N ALA A 237 5.41 4.98 6.97
CA ALA A 237 4.37 5.30 7.94
C ALA A 237 3.14 4.40 7.71
N PRO A 238 2.52 3.82 8.76
CA PRO A 238 1.31 3.03 8.62
C PRO A 238 0.17 3.83 7.96
N VAL A 239 -0.62 3.19 7.11
CA VAL A 239 -1.80 3.82 6.52
C VAL A 239 -2.95 3.84 7.54
N GLU A 240 -3.35 5.05 7.94
CA GLU A 240 -4.51 5.29 8.81
C GLU A 240 -5.61 6.04 8.06
N MET A 241 -6.76 5.40 7.87
CA MET A 241 -7.84 5.95 7.03
C MET A 241 -8.36 7.31 7.52
N ILE A 242 -8.47 7.50 8.84
CA ILE A 242 -8.91 8.77 9.43
C ILE A 242 -7.94 9.89 9.08
N GLN A 243 -6.63 9.63 9.18
CA GLN A 243 -5.60 10.60 8.82
C GLN A 243 -5.66 10.91 7.32
N LEU A 244 -5.81 9.89 6.47
CA LEU A 244 -5.93 10.09 5.02
C LEU A 244 -7.10 10.99 4.65
N LEU A 245 -8.27 10.79 5.26
CA LEU A 245 -9.46 11.61 5.00
C LEU A 245 -9.30 13.10 5.41
N GLN A 246 -8.31 13.39 6.25
CA GLN A 246 -7.98 14.77 6.67
C GLN A 246 -6.91 15.42 5.78
N THR A 247 -6.27 14.66 4.88
CA THR A 247 -5.30 15.20 3.92
C THR A 247 -5.97 15.84 2.71
N SER A 248 -5.19 16.60 1.93
CA SER A 248 -5.66 17.24 0.70
C SER A 248 -6.25 16.20 -0.27
N TRP A 249 -7.19 16.62 -1.12
CA TRP A 249 -7.69 15.74 -2.17
C TRP A 249 -6.57 15.28 -3.11
N GLU A 250 -5.61 16.15 -3.40
CA GLU A 250 -4.47 15.86 -4.25
C GLU A 250 -3.57 14.75 -3.68
N ASP A 251 -3.32 14.72 -2.37
CA ASP A 251 -2.56 13.65 -1.72
C ASP A 251 -3.36 12.34 -1.65
N ARG A 252 -4.68 12.42 -1.39
CA ARG A 252 -5.57 11.24 -1.47
C ARG A 252 -5.59 10.65 -2.87
N PHE A 253 -5.63 11.49 -3.89
CA PHE A 253 -5.57 11.07 -5.27
C PHE A 253 -4.23 10.41 -5.60
N ARG A 254 -3.10 10.96 -5.08
CA ARG A 254 -1.78 10.33 -5.18
C ARG A 254 -1.79 8.90 -4.68
N ILE A 255 -2.36 8.66 -3.50
CA ILE A 255 -2.49 7.33 -2.90
C ILE A 255 -3.28 6.37 -3.80
N CYS A 256 -4.42 6.81 -4.34
CA CYS A 256 -5.20 5.98 -5.26
C CYS A 256 -4.45 5.69 -6.56
N LEU A 257 -3.68 6.64 -7.08
CA LEU A 257 -2.86 6.47 -8.26
C LEU A 257 -1.68 5.50 -8.00
N SER A 258 -0.98 5.64 -6.86
CA SER A 258 0.04 4.70 -6.38
C SER A 258 -0.53 3.28 -6.34
N LEU A 259 -1.75 3.12 -5.81
CA LEU A 259 -2.43 1.84 -5.76
C LEU A 259 -2.76 1.32 -7.16
N GLY A 260 -3.34 2.15 -8.04
CA GLY A 260 -3.63 1.75 -9.43
C GLY A 260 -2.38 1.25 -10.18
N ARG A 261 -1.25 1.95 -10.02
CA ARG A 261 0.05 1.55 -10.60
C ARG A 261 0.56 0.24 -10.02
N LEU A 262 0.44 0.05 -8.70
CA LEU A 262 0.76 -1.22 -8.05
C LEU A 262 -0.08 -2.37 -8.61
N LEU A 263 -1.40 -2.21 -8.70
CA LEU A 263 -2.29 -3.27 -9.19
C LEU A 263 -1.98 -3.66 -10.63
N HIS A 264 -1.72 -2.67 -11.49
CA HIS A 264 -1.29 -2.91 -12.86
C HIS A 264 0.03 -3.70 -12.92
N HIS A 265 1.01 -3.35 -12.07
CA HIS A 265 2.26 -4.11 -11.96
C HIS A 265 2.05 -5.55 -11.48
N LEU A 266 1.17 -5.77 -10.50
CA LEU A 266 0.87 -7.10 -9.97
C LEU A 266 0.12 -7.98 -10.97
N ALA A 267 -0.81 -7.43 -11.75
CA ALA A 267 -1.51 -8.15 -12.81
C ALA A 267 -0.55 -8.58 -13.95
N HIS A 268 0.42 -7.71 -14.27
CA HIS A 268 1.41 -7.94 -15.34
C HIS A 268 2.78 -8.40 -14.82
N SER A 269 2.82 -9.00 -13.64
CA SER A 269 4.08 -9.36 -13.00
C SER A 269 4.82 -10.44 -13.80
N PRO A 270 6.17 -10.43 -13.79
CA PRO A 270 6.97 -11.46 -14.48
C PRO A 270 6.79 -12.86 -13.90
N LEU A 271 6.22 -12.99 -12.69
CA LEU A 271 5.89 -14.27 -12.08
C LEU A 271 4.54 -14.83 -12.54
N GLY A 272 3.71 -14.00 -13.18
CA GLY A 272 2.27 -14.20 -13.35
C GLY A 272 1.45 -13.18 -12.55
N SER A 273 0.14 -13.17 -12.77
CA SER A 273 -0.83 -12.30 -12.10
C SER A 273 -0.86 -12.56 -10.59
N VAL A 274 -0.48 -11.57 -9.79
CA VAL A 274 -0.34 -11.71 -8.33
C VAL A 274 -1.62 -11.26 -7.63
N THR A 275 -2.18 -12.11 -6.76
CA THR A 275 -3.24 -11.71 -5.82
C THR A 275 -2.70 -11.48 -4.41
N LEU A 276 -3.17 -10.41 -3.78
CA LEU A 276 -2.92 -10.10 -2.37
C LEU A 276 -4.09 -10.65 -1.56
N LEU A 277 -3.90 -11.80 -0.92
CA LEU A 277 -4.95 -12.44 -0.12
C LEU A 277 -5.30 -11.62 1.13
N ASP A 278 -4.30 -10.95 1.71
CA ASP A 278 -4.50 -10.01 2.81
C ASP A 278 -4.47 -8.56 2.31
N PHE A 279 -5.55 -8.13 1.66
CA PHE A 279 -5.69 -6.77 1.16
C PHE A 279 -6.40 -5.89 2.19
N ARG A 280 -5.67 -5.40 3.20
CA ARG A 280 -6.19 -4.45 4.20
C ARG A 280 -5.32 -3.18 4.21
N PRO A 281 -5.86 -2.01 4.60
CA PRO A 281 -5.06 -0.78 4.70
C PRO A 281 -3.76 -0.94 5.49
N ARG A 282 -3.78 -1.72 6.58
CA ARG A 282 -2.61 -2.06 7.40
C ARG A 282 -1.47 -2.80 6.68
N GLN A 283 -1.73 -3.36 5.49
CA GLN A 283 -0.73 -4.02 4.65
C GLN A 283 -0.03 -3.09 3.66
N PHE A 284 -0.32 -1.79 3.80
CA PHE A 284 0.31 -0.72 3.04
C PHE A 284 0.96 0.29 4.00
N VAL A 285 1.99 0.95 3.50
CA VAL A 285 2.64 2.08 4.17
C VAL A 285 2.76 3.26 3.22
N LEU A 286 2.92 4.45 3.77
CA LEU A 286 3.29 5.65 3.03
C LEU A 286 4.79 5.89 3.16
N VAL A 287 5.44 6.12 2.03
CA VAL A 287 6.82 6.61 1.96
C VAL A 287 6.82 7.81 1.02
N ASP A 288 7.22 8.98 1.53
CA ASP A 288 7.26 10.24 0.77
C ASP A 288 5.94 10.57 0.02
N GLY A 289 4.81 10.20 0.64
CA GLY A 289 3.46 10.39 0.09
C GLY A 289 3.00 9.34 -0.92
N GLU A 290 3.84 8.37 -1.29
CA GLU A 290 3.45 7.23 -2.12
C GLU A 290 2.97 6.06 -1.27
N LEU A 291 1.88 5.43 -1.70
CA LEU A 291 1.43 4.17 -1.11
C LEU A 291 2.28 3.01 -1.64
N LYS A 292 2.75 2.16 -0.73
CA LYS A 292 3.52 0.95 -1.03
C LYS A 292 2.98 -0.27 -0.28
N VAL A 293 2.91 -1.42 -0.95
CA VAL A 293 2.63 -2.70 -0.28
C VAL A 293 3.86 -3.15 0.52
N THR A 294 3.65 -3.51 1.79
CA THR A 294 4.73 -3.96 2.70
C THR A 294 4.68 -5.46 2.98
N ASP A 295 3.50 -6.07 2.90
CA ASP A 295 3.27 -7.46 3.33
C ASP A 295 2.91 -8.35 2.14
N LEU A 296 3.81 -9.28 1.79
CA LEU A 296 3.68 -10.18 0.64
C LEU A 296 3.78 -11.66 1.02
N ASP A 297 3.83 -12.01 2.31
CA ASP A 297 3.95 -13.41 2.73
C ASP A 297 2.73 -14.27 2.35
N ASP A 298 1.55 -13.67 2.30
CA ASP A 298 0.29 -14.31 1.88
C ASP A 298 -0.06 -14.12 0.40
N ALA A 299 0.81 -13.50 -0.41
CA ALA A 299 0.55 -13.32 -1.84
C ALA A 299 0.57 -14.67 -2.61
N ARG A 300 -0.23 -14.75 -3.67
CA ARG A 300 -0.30 -15.90 -4.59
C ARG A 300 -0.13 -15.42 -6.02
N VAL A 301 0.35 -16.31 -6.90
CA VAL A 301 0.66 -15.96 -8.30
C VAL A 301 -0.08 -16.86 -9.28
N GLU A 302 -0.49 -18.05 -8.87
CA GLU A 302 -1.34 -18.90 -9.69
C GLU A 302 -2.78 -18.36 -9.73
N GLU A 303 -3.39 -18.38 -10.91
CA GLU A 303 -4.84 -18.20 -11.04
C GLU A 303 -5.57 -19.43 -10.47
N THR A 304 -6.84 -19.25 -10.11
CA THR A 304 -7.66 -20.33 -9.57
C THR A 304 -8.02 -21.33 -10.68
N PRO A 305 -7.74 -22.64 -10.52
CA PRO A 305 -8.21 -23.65 -11.46
C PRO A 305 -9.74 -23.74 -11.50
N CYS A 306 -10.31 -24.06 -12.65
CA CYS A 306 -11.75 -24.24 -12.82
C CYS A 306 -12.07 -25.33 -13.85
N ALA A 307 -13.22 -25.99 -13.67
CA ALA A 307 -13.83 -26.86 -14.67
C ALA A 307 -14.93 -26.12 -15.44
N SER A 308 -15.61 -25.16 -14.79
CA SER A 308 -16.61 -24.30 -15.41
C SER A 308 -16.62 -22.91 -14.77
N SER A 309 -17.30 -21.94 -15.39
CA SER A 309 -17.44 -20.59 -14.84
C SER A 309 -18.18 -20.54 -13.48
N ALA A 310 -18.85 -21.63 -13.08
CA ALA A 310 -19.46 -21.74 -11.75
C ALA A 310 -18.41 -21.87 -10.63
N ASP A 311 -17.19 -22.30 -10.95
CA ASP A 311 -16.08 -22.39 -9.98
C ASP A 311 -15.40 -21.02 -9.76
N CYS A 312 -15.70 -20.05 -10.63
CA CYS A 312 -15.02 -18.76 -10.69
C CYS A 312 -15.84 -17.64 -10.03
N ILE A 313 -16.12 -17.81 -8.74
CA ILE A 313 -16.90 -16.84 -7.95
C ILE A 313 -15.97 -16.05 -7.04
N LEU A 314 -16.00 -14.73 -7.18
CA LEU A 314 -15.40 -13.79 -6.24
C LEU A 314 -16.46 -13.37 -5.21
N GLU A 315 -16.29 -13.84 -3.99
CA GLU A 315 -17.19 -13.50 -2.88
C GLU A 315 -16.63 -12.34 -2.05
N PHE A 316 -17.47 -11.33 -1.82
CA PHE A 316 -17.19 -10.23 -0.90
C PHE A 316 -18.41 -10.00 0.00
N PRO A 317 -18.23 -9.39 1.20
CA PRO A 317 -19.31 -9.25 2.18
C PRO A 317 -20.59 -8.58 1.66
N ALA A 318 -20.49 -7.72 0.64
CA ALA A 318 -21.63 -6.97 0.11
C ALA A 318 -22.03 -7.37 -1.31
N ARG A 319 -21.18 -8.09 -2.05
CA ARG A 319 -21.34 -8.37 -3.48
C ARG A 319 -20.54 -9.59 -3.91
N ASN A 320 -21.07 -10.32 -4.88
CA ASN A 320 -20.38 -11.43 -5.52
C ASN A 320 -20.24 -11.17 -7.02
N PHE A 321 -19.19 -11.69 -7.63
CA PHE A 321 -18.94 -11.59 -9.06
C PHE A 321 -18.60 -12.95 -9.64
N SER A 322 -19.19 -13.29 -10.78
CA SER A 322 -18.83 -14.49 -11.55
C SER A 322 -17.90 -14.11 -12.68
N LEU A 323 -16.84 -14.87 -12.85
CA LEU A 323 -15.86 -14.72 -13.93
C LEU A 323 -15.93 -15.93 -14.88
N PRO A 324 -15.52 -15.77 -16.16
CA PRO A 324 -15.45 -16.89 -17.07
C PRO A 324 -14.30 -17.84 -16.69
N CYS A 325 -14.53 -19.14 -16.88
CA CYS A 325 -13.48 -20.15 -16.88
C CYS A 325 -12.88 -20.25 -18.29
N SER A 326 -11.56 -20.08 -18.39
CA SER A 326 -10.83 -20.21 -19.65
C SER A 326 -10.82 -21.64 -20.17
N ALA A 327 -10.60 -21.81 -21.47
CA ALA A 327 -10.44 -23.13 -22.09
C ALA A 327 -9.26 -23.95 -21.51
N GLN A 328 -8.30 -23.28 -20.88
CA GLN A 328 -7.15 -23.91 -20.22
C GLN A 328 -7.44 -24.34 -18.77
N GLY A 329 -8.67 -24.14 -18.27
CA GLY A 329 -9.10 -24.54 -16.93
C GLY A 329 -8.68 -23.57 -15.83
N TRP A 330 -8.65 -22.27 -16.12
CA TRP A 330 -8.32 -21.20 -15.15
C TRP A 330 -9.37 -20.09 -15.13
N CYS A 331 -9.71 -19.57 -13.97
CA CYS A 331 -10.59 -18.42 -13.84
C CYS A 331 -9.91 -17.16 -14.40
N GLU A 332 -10.50 -16.57 -15.43
CA GLU A 332 -9.86 -15.47 -16.17
C GLU A 332 -9.77 -14.20 -15.33
N GLY A 333 -8.55 -13.73 -15.08
CA GLY A 333 -8.28 -12.47 -14.39
C GLY A 333 -8.73 -12.42 -12.93
N MET A 334 -8.93 -13.57 -12.27
CA MET A 334 -9.48 -13.63 -10.92
C MET A 334 -8.58 -12.91 -9.90
N ASN A 335 -7.27 -13.06 -10.02
CA ASN A 335 -6.31 -12.40 -9.14
C ASN A 335 -6.36 -10.87 -9.26
N GLU A 336 -6.36 -10.36 -10.50
CA GLU A 336 -6.48 -8.94 -10.80
C GLU A 336 -7.80 -8.37 -10.25
N LYS A 337 -8.93 -9.01 -10.60
CA LYS A 337 -10.27 -8.58 -10.22
C LYS A 337 -10.46 -8.55 -8.71
N ARG A 338 -9.92 -9.53 -7.99
CA ARG A 338 -9.92 -9.54 -6.52
C ARG A 338 -9.18 -8.34 -5.94
N ASN A 339 -7.97 -8.06 -6.43
CA ASN A 339 -7.20 -6.92 -5.93
C ASN A 339 -7.88 -5.59 -6.27
N LEU A 340 -8.45 -5.46 -7.48
CA LEU A 340 -9.13 -4.26 -7.94
C LEU A 340 -10.39 -3.95 -7.11
N TYR A 341 -11.22 -4.95 -6.83
CA TYR A 341 -12.39 -4.74 -5.97
C TYR A 341 -12.00 -4.35 -4.54
N ASN A 342 -10.94 -4.96 -3.99
CA ASN A 342 -10.44 -4.58 -2.67
C ASN A 342 -9.89 -3.14 -2.67
N ALA A 343 -9.22 -2.71 -3.73
CA ALA A 343 -8.81 -1.32 -3.88
C ALA A 343 -10.01 -0.36 -3.93
N TYR A 344 -11.08 -0.73 -4.64
CA TYR A 344 -12.34 0.01 -4.62
C TYR A 344 -12.91 0.14 -3.21
N ARG A 345 -13.11 -1.02 -2.55
CA ARG A 345 -13.79 -1.13 -1.25
C ARG A 345 -13.03 -0.42 -0.14
N PHE A 346 -11.71 -0.51 -0.11
CA PHE A 346 -10.90 0.05 0.98
C PHE A 346 -10.39 1.46 0.71
N PHE A 347 -10.22 1.86 -0.55
CA PHE A 347 -9.58 3.13 -0.89
C PHE A 347 -10.43 3.99 -1.82
N PHE A 348 -10.74 3.54 -3.04
CA PHE A 348 -11.28 4.45 -4.07
C PHE A 348 -12.62 5.06 -3.68
N THR A 349 -13.52 4.29 -3.06
CA THR A 349 -14.83 4.78 -2.62
C THR A 349 -14.75 5.95 -1.63
N TYR A 350 -13.70 5.98 -0.80
CA TYR A 350 -13.51 7.00 0.25
C TYR A 350 -12.55 8.12 -0.15
N LEU A 351 -11.55 7.82 -0.97
CA LEU A 351 -10.46 8.76 -1.22
C LEU A 351 -10.65 9.59 -2.49
N LEU A 352 -11.29 9.04 -3.54
CA LEU A 352 -11.45 9.72 -4.82
C LEU A 352 -12.52 10.84 -4.83
N PRO A 353 -13.78 10.61 -4.38
CA PRO A 353 -14.87 11.55 -4.67
C PRO A 353 -14.91 12.75 -3.70
N HIS A 354 -14.52 12.53 -2.44
CA HIS A 354 -14.68 13.54 -1.39
C HIS A 354 -13.78 14.76 -1.64
N SER A 355 -14.39 15.95 -1.68
CA SER A 355 -13.74 17.26 -1.94
C SER A 355 -12.91 17.34 -3.24
N ALA A 356 -13.22 16.50 -4.23
CA ALA A 356 -12.62 16.58 -5.55
C ALA A 356 -13.05 17.85 -6.31
N PRO A 357 -12.19 18.41 -7.17
CA PRO A 357 -12.56 19.50 -8.07
C PRO A 357 -13.85 19.16 -8.84
N PRO A 358 -14.87 20.05 -8.86
CA PRO A 358 -16.19 19.74 -9.42
C PRO A 358 -16.16 19.23 -10.86
N SER A 359 -15.29 19.78 -11.70
CA SER A 359 -15.15 19.37 -13.11
C SER A 359 -14.53 17.99 -13.30
N LEU A 360 -13.83 17.45 -12.30
CA LEU A 360 -13.24 16.10 -12.34
C LEU A 360 -14.17 15.02 -11.76
N ARG A 361 -15.21 15.41 -11.01
CA ARG A 361 -16.14 14.47 -10.34
C ARG A 361 -16.76 13.44 -11.28
N PRO A 362 -17.28 13.78 -12.47
CA PRO A 362 -17.88 12.77 -13.35
C PRO A 362 -16.91 11.64 -13.74
N LEU A 363 -15.64 11.99 -13.97
CA LEU A 363 -14.60 11.00 -14.31
C LEU A 363 -14.24 10.13 -13.10
N LEU A 364 -14.15 10.74 -11.91
CA LEU A 364 -13.89 10.03 -10.65
C LEU A 364 -15.04 9.08 -10.29
N ASP A 365 -16.29 9.52 -10.42
CA ASP A 365 -17.47 8.70 -10.17
C ASP A 365 -17.53 7.51 -11.14
N SER A 366 -17.16 7.71 -12.42
CA SER A 366 -17.03 6.61 -13.38
C SER A 366 -15.97 5.60 -12.96
N ILE A 367 -14.82 6.04 -12.43
CA ILE A 367 -13.77 5.14 -11.92
C ILE A 367 -14.28 4.34 -10.72
N VAL A 368 -14.88 5.02 -9.73
CA VAL A 368 -15.41 4.39 -8.53
C VAL A 368 -16.51 3.37 -8.88
N ASN A 369 -17.45 3.74 -9.75
CA ASN A 369 -18.53 2.84 -10.15
C ASN A 369 -18.01 1.64 -10.96
N ALA A 370 -17.15 1.86 -11.96
CA ALA A 370 -16.67 0.77 -12.80
C ALA A 370 -15.77 -0.22 -12.04
N THR A 371 -15.01 0.26 -11.07
CA THR A 371 -14.23 -0.63 -10.17
C THR A 371 -15.10 -1.33 -9.14
N GLY A 372 -16.17 -0.68 -8.65
CA GLY A 372 -17.15 -1.29 -7.74
C GLY A 372 -18.08 -2.32 -8.38
N GLU A 373 -18.34 -2.20 -9.69
CA GLU A 373 -19.07 -3.20 -10.49
C GLU A 373 -18.13 -4.18 -11.22
N LEU A 374 -16.81 -4.04 -11.06
CA LEU A 374 -15.79 -4.80 -11.78
C LEU A 374 -15.96 -4.84 -13.31
N SER A 375 -16.60 -3.82 -13.88
CA SER A 375 -16.80 -3.69 -15.33
C SER A 375 -15.51 -3.27 -16.06
N TRP A 376 -14.54 -2.70 -15.34
CA TRP A 376 -13.19 -2.43 -15.84
C TRP A 376 -12.15 -3.40 -15.27
N GLY A 377 -11.06 -3.59 -16.00
CA GLY A 377 -9.81 -4.18 -15.49
C GLY A 377 -8.86 -3.11 -14.96
N VAL A 378 -7.68 -3.53 -14.49
CA VAL A 378 -6.64 -2.63 -13.96
C VAL A 378 -6.07 -1.71 -15.02
N ASP A 379 -5.98 -2.14 -16.28
CA ASP A 379 -5.46 -1.32 -17.38
C ASP A 379 -6.33 -0.10 -17.64
N GLU A 380 -7.63 -0.32 -17.84
CA GLU A 380 -8.59 0.77 -18.05
C GLU A 380 -8.68 1.65 -16.81
N THR A 381 -8.68 1.06 -15.60
CA THR A 381 -8.70 1.82 -14.34
C THR A 381 -7.49 2.74 -14.22
N LEU A 382 -6.28 2.22 -14.48
CA LEU A 382 -5.05 3.02 -14.43
C LEU A 382 -5.04 4.10 -15.51
N ALA A 383 -5.45 3.78 -16.74
CA ALA A 383 -5.55 4.77 -17.82
C ALA A 383 -6.47 5.95 -17.44
N ARG A 384 -7.59 5.67 -16.76
CA ARG A 384 -8.54 6.69 -16.30
C ARG A 384 -7.97 7.51 -15.15
N LEU A 385 -7.27 6.90 -14.20
CA LEU A 385 -6.55 7.62 -13.15
C LEU A 385 -5.44 8.53 -13.74
N GLU A 386 -4.63 8.03 -14.67
CA GLU A 386 -3.62 8.85 -15.36
C GLU A 386 -4.25 10.00 -16.17
N ARG A 387 -5.45 9.79 -16.73
CA ARG A 387 -6.21 10.87 -17.38
C ARG A 387 -6.62 11.95 -16.39
N VAL A 388 -7.12 11.59 -15.20
CA VAL A 388 -7.42 12.55 -14.13
C VAL A 388 -6.15 13.33 -13.76
N LEU A 389 -5.02 12.64 -13.57
CA LEU A 389 -3.75 13.27 -13.26
C LEU A 389 -3.36 14.30 -14.34
N HIS A 390 -3.44 13.90 -15.60
CA HIS A 390 -3.10 14.78 -16.72
C HIS A 390 -3.98 16.03 -16.75
N LEU A 391 -5.30 15.89 -16.60
CA LEU A 391 -6.23 17.02 -16.56
C LEU A 391 -5.92 17.96 -15.39
N PHE A 392 -5.68 17.40 -14.20
CA PHE A 392 -5.39 18.17 -13.00
C PHE A 392 -4.04 18.91 -13.09
N ARG A 393 -3.00 18.23 -13.59
CA ARG A 393 -1.65 18.80 -13.77
C ARG A 393 -1.57 19.86 -14.86
N SER A 394 -2.32 19.69 -15.94
CA SER A 394 -2.30 20.63 -17.08
C SER A 394 -3.25 21.80 -16.92
N GLY A 395 -4.07 21.82 -15.86
CA GLY A 395 -5.09 22.85 -15.65
C GLY A 395 -6.28 22.76 -16.62
N GLN A 396 -6.35 21.76 -17.49
CA GLN A 396 -7.46 21.60 -18.46
C GLN A 396 -8.82 21.45 -17.78
N TYR A 397 -8.86 20.98 -16.52
CA TYR A 397 -10.10 20.91 -15.73
C TYR A 397 -10.69 22.28 -15.37
N LEU A 398 -9.96 23.37 -15.58
CA LEU A 398 -10.35 24.75 -15.26
C LEU A 398 -10.99 25.50 -16.45
N GLN A 399 -11.09 24.88 -17.65
CA GLN A 399 -11.47 25.56 -18.91
C GLN A 399 -12.83 26.28 -18.90
N ASN A 400 -13.73 25.96 -17.95
CA ASN A 400 -15.06 26.58 -17.84
C ASN A 400 -15.16 27.67 -16.75
N ILE A 401 -14.06 28.05 -16.10
CA ILE A 401 -14.08 29.01 -14.97
C ILE A 401 -13.97 30.47 -15.47
N SER A 402 -13.68 30.68 -16.76
CA SER A 402 -13.32 31.98 -17.34
C SER A 402 -14.46 32.93 -17.70
N ALA A 403 -15.67 32.79 -17.14
CA ALA A 403 -16.87 33.52 -17.62
C ALA A 403 -17.50 34.53 -16.63
N GLY A 404 -16.81 34.88 -15.53
CA GLY A 404 -17.28 35.86 -14.55
C GLY A 404 -16.52 37.18 -14.58
N SER A 405 -17.17 38.27 -14.15
CA SER A 405 -16.50 39.52 -13.78
C SER A 405 -15.63 39.26 -12.56
N ARG A 406 -14.31 39.19 -12.76
CA ARG A 406 -13.32 38.94 -11.70
C ARG A 406 -12.91 40.26 -11.06
N ALA A 407 -12.78 40.27 -9.74
CA ALA A 407 -12.19 41.39 -9.04
C ALA A 407 -10.73 41.58 -9.50
N GLU A 408 -10.30 42.83 -9.60
CA GLU A 408 -8.91 43.15 -9.90
C GLU A 408 -8.06 42.90 -8.64
N TYR A 409 -6.86 42.35 -8.83
CA TYR A 409 -5.90 42.12 -7.76
C TYR A 409 -4.60 42.86 -8.05
N GLN A 410 -4.15 43.67 -7.10
CA GLN A 410 -2.88 44.36 -7.17
C GLN A 410 -1.75 43.40 -6.73
N ARG A 411 -0.73 43.28 -7.57
CA ARG A 411 0.47 42.47 -7.30
C ARG A 411 1.50 43.26 -6.50
N LEU A 412 1.93 42.69 -5.38
CA LEU A 412 3.01 43.19 -4.53
C LEU A 412 4.18 42.17 -4.57
N PRO A 413 5.23 42.41 -5.38
CA PRO A 413 6.38 41.51 -5.44
C PRO A 413 7.15 41.47 -4.12
N ASP A 414 7.93 40.41 -3.91
CA ASP A 414 8.86 40.23 -2.80
C ASP A 414 8.24 40.57 -1.43
N SER A 415 7.01 40.10 -1.21
CA SER A 415 6.22 40.46 -0.05
C SER A 415 5.32 39.33 0.45
N THR A 416 5.01 39.38 1.74
CA THR A 416 4.13 38.43 2.42
C THR A 416 3.26 39.11 3.47
N ILE A 417 2.20 38.42 3.89
CA ILE A 417 1.34 38.81 5.00
C ILE A 417 1.53 37.75 6.10
N PRO A 418 2.30 38.03 7.17
CA PRO A 418 2.58 37.03 8.21
C PRO A 418 1.37 36.68 9.07
N GLN A 419 0.41 37.60 9.19
CA GLN A 419 -0.80 37.45 10.01
C GLN A 419 -2.03 37.25 9.13
N GLU A 420 -3.23 37.50 9.68
CA GLU A 420 -4.50 37.50 8.94
C GLU A 420 -4.84 36.15 8.28
N ASP A 421 -4.39 35.08 8.91
CA ASP A 421 -4.74 33.72 8.54
C ASP A 421 -6.17 33.37 8.97
N TYR A 422 -6.89 32.68 8.11
CA TYR A 422 -8.12 31.99 8.46
C TYR A 422 -8.01 30.51 8.11
N ARG A 423 -8.87 29.68 8.71
CA ARG A 423 -8.91 28.24 8.42
C ARG A 423 -9.85 27.96 7.24
N CYS A 424 -9.40 27.11 6.33
CA CYS A 424 -10.25 26.48 5.33
C CYS A 424 -10.03 24.96 5.36
N TRP A 425 -10.98 24.20 4.82
CA TRP A 425 -10.91 22.75 4.85
C TRP A 425 -11.27 22.15 3.49
N PRO A 426 -10.50 21.16 2.98
CA PRO A 426 -9.19 20.71 3.49
C PRO A 426 -8.07 21.72 3.18
N SER A 427 -7.04 21.79 4.03
CA SER A 427 -5.87 22.68 3.89
C SER A 427 -4.58 21.90 4.12
N TYR A 428 -3.50 22.27 3.42
CA TYR A 428 -2.15 21.73 3.65
C TYR A 428 -1.55 22.18 4.99
N HIS A 429 -2.16 23.15 5.66
CA HIS A 429 -1.75 23.63 6.97
C HIS A 429 -2.94 23.68 7.93
N HIS A 430 -2.79 23.13 9.14
CA HIS A 430 -3.89 23.05 10.11
C HIS A 430 -4.30 24.42 10.69
N GLY A 431 -3.36 25.36 10.76
CA GLY A 431 -3.56 26.68 11.38
C GLY A 431 -4.03 27.77 10.42
N SER A 432 -3.91 27.57 9.11
CA SER A 432 -4.19 28.59 8.09
C SER A 432 -4.70 27.97 6.79
N CYS A 433 -5.25 28.78 5.89
CA CYS A 433 -5.77 28.33 4.61
C CYS A 433 -4.64 28.30 3.58
N LEU A 434 -3.99 27.14 3.46
CA LEU A 434 -2.94 26.86 2.49
C LEU A 434 -3.47 25.86 1.47
N LEU A 435 -3.68 26.30 0.24
CA LEU A 435 -4.22 25.47 -0.84
C LEU A 435 -3.30 25.47 -2.05
N SER A 436 -3.38 24.41 -2.85
CA SER A 436 -2.65 24.27 -4.11
C SER A 436 -3.46 24.83 -5.29
N VAL A 437 -2.85 25.68 -6.11
CA VAL A 437 -3.46 26.25 -7.33
C VAL A 437 -2.57 25.99 -8.54
N PHE A 438 -3.19 25.86 -9.71
CA PHE A 438 -2.52 25.69 -11.00
C PHE A 438 -1.88 26.99 -11.47
N ASN A 439 -2.62 28.10 -11.38
CA ASN A 439 -2.20 29.41 -11.85
C ASN A 439 -2.87 30.55 -11.05
N LEU A 440 -2.52 31.79 -11.39
CA LEU A 440 -3.07 32.98 -10.75
C LEU A 440 -4.59 33.10 -10.88
N ALA A 441 -5.16 32.69 -12.03
CA ALA A 441 -6.60 32.75 -12.24
C ALA A 441 -7.34 31.84 -11.24
N GLU A 442 -6.85 30.60 -11.04
CA GLU A 442 -7.42 29.70 -10.05
C GLU A 442 -7.26 30.25 -8.61
N ALA A 443 -6.14 30.92 -8.31
CA ALA A 443 -5.97 31.58 -7.00
C ALA A 443 -7.03 32.67 -6.77
N VAL A 444 -7.30 33.50 -7.77
CA VAL A 444 -8.36 34.50 -7.72
C VAL A 444 -9.71 33.83 -7.50
N ASP A 445 -10.05 32.80 -8.28
CA ASP A 445 -11.33 32.09 -8.18
C ASP A 445 -11.52 31.45 -6.79
N VAL A 446 -10.46 30.86 -6.21
CA VAL A 446 -10.50 30.31 -4.85
C VAL A 446 -10.69 31.40 -3.81
N CYS A 447 -10.00 32.53 -3.92
CA CYS A 447 -10.18 33.66 -3.00
C CYS A 447 -11.61 34.20 -3.08
N GLU A 448 -12.15 34.42 -4.29
CA GLU A 448 -13.52 34.89 -4.49
C GLU A 448 -14.59 33.92 -3.98
N SER A 449 -14.29 32.61 -3.98
CA SER A 449 -15.18 31.60 -3.40
C SER A 449 -15.26 31.66 -1.87
N HIS A 450 -14.28 32.28 -1.21
CA HIS A 450 -14.21 32.44 0.24
C HIS A 450 -14.62 33.86 0.65
N ALA A 451 -15.78 34.01 1.28
CA ALA A 451 -16.32 35.33 1.65
C ALA A 451 -15.37 36.20 2.50
N GLN A 452 -14.52 35.58 3.32
CA GLN A 452 -13.54 36.31 4.13
C GLN A 452 -12.21 36.62 3.41
N CYS A 453 -11.96 36.10 2.22
CA CYS A 453 -10.68 36.29 1.54
C CYS A 453 -10.60 37.67 0.90
N GLN A 454 -9.53 38.41 1.23
CA GLN A 454 -9.25 39.74 0.67
C GLN A 454 -7.86 39.83 0.04
N ALA A 455 -6.98 38.89 0.34
CA ALA A 455 -5.65 38.80 -0.24
C ALA A 455 -5.18 37.35 -0.27
N PHE A 456 -4.17 37.05 -1.09
CA PHE A 456 -3.49 35.78 -1.07
C PHE A 456 -1.99 35.92 -1.35
N VAL A 457 -1.20 34.99 -0.82
CA VAL A 457 0.26 34.99 -0.90
C VAL A 457 0.71 33.74 -1.62
N VAL A 458 1.30 33.92 -2.79
CA VAL A 458 1.90 32.84 -3.59
C VAL A 458 3.30 32.55 -3.06
N THR A 459 3.58 31.28 -2.78
CA THR A 459 4.89 30.81 -2.29
C THR A 459 5.75 30.26 -3.42
N ASN A 460 7.03 29.99 -3.15
CA ASN A 460 7.94 29.29 -4.06
C ASN A 460 7.84 27.75 -3.97
N GLN A 461 6.91 27.22 -3.16
CA GLN A 461 6.76 25.79 -2.95
C GLN A 461 5.69 25.21 -3.87
N THR A 462 5.99 24.03 -4.43
CA THR A 462 5.06 23.29 -5.26
C THR A 462 4.67 21.94 -4.65
N THR A 463 3.48 21.48 -4.97
CA THR A 463 3.03 20.11 -4.65
C THR A 463 3.69 19.08 -5.57
N TRP A 464 3.43 17.78 -5.34
CA TRP A 464 3.95 16.69 -6.17
C TRP A 464 3.43 16.71 -7.62
N THR A 465 2.31 17.40 -7.88
CA THR A 465 1.80 17.61 -9.23
C THR A 465 2.40 18.84 -9.92
N GLY A 466 3.19 19.65 -9.20
CA GLY A 466 3.81 20.89 -9.68
C GLY A 466 2.94 22.13 -9.47
N ARG A 467 1.88 22.06 -8.65
CA ARG A 467 0.97 23.19 -8.38
C ARG A 467 1.53 24.09 -7.30
N GLN A 468 1.28 25.38 -7.39
CA GLN A 468 1.79 26.37 -6.44
C GLN A 468 0.99 26.34 -5.13
N LEU A 469 1.69 26.40 -4.00
CA LEU A 469 1.07 26.57 -2.70
C LEU A 469 0.81 28.05 -2.40
N VAL A 470 -0.43 28.36 -2.02
CA VAL A 470 -0.92 29.72 -1.81
C VAL A 470 -1.62 29.84 -0.46
N PHE A 471 -1.21 30.82 0.34
CA PHE A 471 -1.92 31.20 1.56
C PHE A 471 -3.04 32.19 1.24
N PHE A 472 -4.24 31.93 1.72
CA PHE A 472 -5.37 32.86 1.60
C PHE A 472 -5.57 33.62 2.91
N LYS A 473 -5.78 34.93 2.80
CA LYS A 473 -5.71 35.88 3.91
C LYS A 473 -7.00 36.70 4.04
N THR A 474 -7.36 37.05 5.28
CA THR A 474 -8.55 37.86 5.55
C THR A 474 -8.38 39.34 5.22
N GLY A 475 -7.16 39.80 5.01
CA GLY A 475 -6.80 41.17 4.72
C GLY A 475 -5.28 41.30 4.57
N TRP A 476 -4.80 42.54 4.54
CA TRP A 476 -3.43 42.89 4.17
C TRP A 476 -2.89 44.11 4.94
N SER A 477 -3.31 44.29 6.20
CA SER A 477 -2.94 45.43 7.05
C SER A 477 -1.45 45.50 7.35
N HIS A 478 -0.76 44.35 7.38
CA HIS A 478 0.67 44.26 7.69
C HIS A 478 1.42 43.41 6.65
N VAL A 479 1.80 44.08 5.56
CA VAL A 479 2.66 43.50 4.50
C VAL A 479 4.12 43.71 4.86
N VAL A 480 4.92 42.65 4.81
CA VAL A 480 6.38 42.71 5.04
C VAL A 480 7.15 42.19 3.83
N PRO A 481 8.41 42.62 3.63
CA PRO A 481 9.27 42.06 2.58
C PRO A 481 9.55 40.57 2.78
N ASP A 482 9.40 39.77 1.72
CA ASP A 482 9.80 38.37 1.64
C ASP A 482 10.15 38.02 0.18
N PRO A 483 11.44 37.88 -0.17
CA PRO A 483 11.88 37.68 -1.56
C PRO A 483 11.44 36.34 -2.16
N ASN A 484 10.90 35.42 -1.35
CA ASN A 484 10.45 34.11 -1.81
C ASN A 484 8.94 34.05 -2.05
N LYS A 485 8.22 35.18 -1.88
CA LYS A 485 6.76 35.23 -1.96
C LYS A 485 6.27 36.45 -2.73
N THR A 486 5.06 36.33 -3.27
CA THR A 486 4.36 37.44 -3.92
C THR A 486 2.96 37.54 -3.35
N THR A 487 2.58 38.73 -2.91
CA THR A 487 1.24 39.01 -2.36
C THR A 487 0.35 39.60 -3.44
N TYR A 488 -0.91 39.19 -3.47
CA TYR A 488 -1.95 39.74 -4.30
C TYR A 488 -3.08 40.22 -3.40
N VAL A 489 -3.39 41.52 -3.47
CA VAL A 489 -4.44 42.14 -2.66
C VAL A 489 -5.60 42.53 -3.55
N ARG A 490 -6.83 42.30 -3.09
CA ARG A 490 -8.02 42.69 -3.84
C ARG A 490 -8.07 44.21 -3.95
N ALA A 491 -8.21 44.73 -5.16
CA ALA A 491 -8.40 46.15 -5.38
C ALA A 491 -9.72 46.59 -4.72
N SER A 492 -9.65 47.65 -3.92
CA SER A 492 -10.84 48.33 -3.42
C SER A 492 -11.60 48.89 -4.63
N GLY A 493 -12.86 48.48 -4.80
CA GLY A 493 -13.77 49.09 -5.78
C GLY A 493 -14.17 50.50 -5.39
#